data_AF-A0A7W6T8S0-F1
#
_entry.id   AF-A0A7W6T8S0-F1
#
_cell.length_a   1.000
_cell.length_b   1.000
_cell.length_c   1.000
_cell.angle_alpha   90.00
_cell.angle_beta   90.00
_cell.angle_gamma   90.00
#
_symmetry.space_group_name_H-M   'P 1'
#
loop_
_entity.id
_entity.type
_entity.pdbx_description
1 polymer ?
#
loop_
_entity_poly.entity_id
_entity_poly.type
_entity_poly.pdbx_seq_one_letter_code
_entity_poly.pdbx_strand_id
1 'polypeptide(L)' 'MSTVANLLARKQALLERLESDPGPNEREEIQALIAQIETALNLLDPRTAGPSDK' A
#
# COMPACT_ATOMS: atom_id res chain seq x y z
N MET A 1 -2.81 8.70 16.65
CA MET A 1 -3.06 7.79 15.50
C MET A 1 -1.76 7.07 15.18
N SER A 2 -1.80 5.79 14.81
CA SER A 2 -0.60 5.03 14.44
C SER A 2 -0.21 5.30 12.98
N THR A 3 1.08 5.43 12.70
CA THR A 3 1.63 5.58 11.35
C THR A 3 1.18 4.43 10.44
N VAL A 4 1.13 3.21 10.97
CA VAL A 4 0.65 2.02 10.27
C VAL A 4 -0.82 2.15 9.90
N ALA A 5 -1.66 2.64 10.82
CA ALA A 5 -3.09 2.85 10.55
C ALA A 5 -3.34 3.91 9.46
N ASN A 6 -2.50 4.96 9.40
CA ASN A 6 -2.60 5.97 8.35
C ASN A 6 -2.22 5.39 6.97
N LEU A 7 -1.16 4.58 6.92
CA LEU A 7 -0.73 3.91 5.69
C LEU A 7 -1.79 2.92 5.19
N LEU A 8 -2.37 2.13 6.08
CA LEU A 8 -3.46 1.21 5.74
C LEU A 8 -4.70 1.94 5.22
N ALA A 9 -5.09 3.05 5.85
CA ALA A 9 -6.21 3.87 5.39
C ALA A 9 -5.96 4.45 3.99
N ARG A 10 -4.73 4.91 3.71
CA ARG A 10 -4.34 5.38 2.36
C ARG A 10 -4.39 4.26 1.32
N LYS A 11 -3.90 3.07 1.65
CA LYS A 11 -3.98 1.89 0.76
C LYS A 11 -5.44 1.56 0.42
N GLN A 12 -6.33 1.58 1.41
CA GLN A 12 -7.74 1.27 1.20
C GLN A 12 -8.41 2.27 0.25
N ALA A 13 -8.18 3.58 0.43
CA ALA A 13 -8.71 4.60 -0.47
C ALA A 13 -8.20 4.46 -1.92
N LEU A 14 -6.94 4.04 -2.09
CA LEU A 14 -6.37 3.77 -3.42
C LEU A 14 -6.98 2.53 -4.08
N LEU A 15 -7.30 1.49 -3.30
CA LEU A 15 -8.00 0.30 -3.79
C LEU A 15 -9.44 0.63 -4.22
N GLU A 16 -10.17 1.41 -3.43
CA GLU A 16 -11.51 1.91 -3.80
C GLU A 16 -11.46 2.74 -5.10
N ARG A 17 -10.38 3.51 -5.29
CA ARG A 17 -10.18 4.25 -6.52
C ARG A 17 -9.97 3.31 -7.72
N LEU A 18 -9.26 2.19 -7.55
CA LEU A 18 -9.12 1.17 -8.60
C LEU A 18 -10.44 0.46 -8.93
N GLU A 19 -11.31 0.27 -7.95
CA GLU A 19 -12.66 -0.29 -8.17
C GLU A 19 -13.56 0.66 -8.97
N SER A 20 -13.27 1.96 -8.97
CA SER A 20 -13.96 2.97 -9.78
C SER A 20 -13.53 2.98 -11.26
N ASP A 21 -12.76 1.98 -11.69
CA ASP A 21 -12.17 1.83 -13.02
C ASP A 21 -11.48 3.10 -13.55
N PRO A 22 -10.42 3.57 -12.86
CA PRO A 22 -9.66 4.72 -13.29
C PRO A 22 -8.92 4.39 -14.59
N GLY A 23 -8.67 5.42 -15.40
CA GLY A 23 -7.98 5.26 -16.68
C GLY A 23 -6.60 4.59 -16.53
N PRO A 24 -6.02 4.05 -17.63
CA PRO A 24 -4.80 3.24 -17.56
C PRO A 24 -3.61 3.96 -16.89
N ASN A 25 -3.42 5.25 -17.16
CA ASN A 25 -2.37 6.05 -16.51
C ASN A 25 -2.60 6.19 -15.00
N GLU A 26 -3.84 6.48 -14.62
CA GLU A 26 -4.21 6.68 -13.21
C GLU A 26 -4.13 5.34 -12.45
N ARG A 27 -4.50 4.23 -13.10
CA ARG A 27 -4.31 2.88 -12.56
C ARG A 27 -2.84 2.58 -12.29
N GLU A 28 -1.93 2.88 -13.21
CA GLU A 28 -0.48 2.69 -13.02
C GLU A 28 0.05 3.52 -11.85
N GLU A 29 -0.33 4.79 -11.78
CA GLU A 29 0.04 5.68 -10.66
C GLU A 29 -0.47 5.15 -9.32
N ILE A 30 -1.74 4.71 -9.27
CA ILE A 30 -2.34 4.14 -8.06
C ILE A 30 -1.61 2.86 -7.64
N GLN A 31 -1.29 1.98 -8.57
CA GLN A 31 -0.53 0.76 -8.28
C GLN A 31 0.88 1.07 -7.74
N ALA A 32 1.56 2.07 -8.32
CA ALA A 32 2.86 2.52 -7.82
C ALA A 32 2.77 3.11 -6.40
N LEU A 33 1.69 3.82 -6.07
CA LEU A 33 1.45 4.34 -4.72
C LEU A 33 1.15 3.22 -3.72
N ILE A 34 0.37 2.21 -4.11
CA ILE A 34 0.09 1.04 -3.28
C ILE A 34 1.40 0.28 -2.95
N ALA A 35 2.25 0.03 -3.94
CA ALA A 35 3.53 -0.66 -3.75
C ALA A 35 4.48 0.10 -2.79
N GLN A 36 4.51 1.43 -2.86
CA GLN A 36 5.26 2.26 -1.92
C GLN A 36 4.73 2.14 -0.49
N ILE A 37 3.40 2.13 -0.32
CA ILE A 37 2.77 1.96 0.99
C ILE A 37 3.07 0.58 1.57
N GLU A 38 2.99 -0.48 0.76
CA GLU A 38 3.34 -1.84 1.20
C GLU A 38 4.81 -1.95 1.62
N THR A 39 5.72 -1.30 0.89
CA THR A 39 7.13 -1.22 1.27
C THR A 39 7.30 -0.50 2.61
N ALA A 40 6.65 0.65 2.79
CA ALA A 40 6.70 1.39 4.05
C ALA A 40 6.10 0.60 5.22
N LEU A 41 5.01 -0.14 4.99
CA LEU A 41 4.40 -1.03 5.98
C LEU A 41 5.36 -2.15 6.40
N ASN A 42 6.03 -2.80 5.44
CA ASN A 42 7.03 -3.84 5.73
C ASN A 42 8.24 -3.30 6.50
N LEU A 43 8.66 -2.06 6.25
CA LEU A 43 9.74 -1.41 7.01
C LEU A 43 9.32 -1.08 8.45
N LEU A 44 8.05 -0.74 8.66
CA LEU A 44 7.50 -0.39 9.97
C LEU A 44 7.09 -1.60 10.81
N ASP A 45 6.69 -2.70 10.18
CA ASP A 45 6.45 -3.98 10.85
C ASP A 45 7.14 -5.12 10.09
N PRO A 46 8.38 -5.49 10.49
CA PRO A 46 9.12 -6.57 9.84
C PRO A 46 8.51 -7.96 10.09
N ARG A 47 7.42 -8.09 10.87
CA ARG A 47 6.72 -9.37 11.06
C ARG A 47 5.69 -9.65 9.97
N THR A 48 5.35 -8.66 9.14
CA THR A 48 4.53 -8.86 7.93
C THR A 48 5.37 -9.21 6.70
N ALA A 49 6.68 -8.93 6.73
CA ALA A 49 7.61 -9.51 5.77
C ALA A 49 7.77 -10.99 6.11
N GLY A 50 7.38 -11.87 5.18
CA GLY A 50 7.66 -13.31 5.25
C GLY A 50 9.12 -13.59 5.60
N PRO A 51 9.39 -14.77 6.17
CA PRO A 51 10.47 -15.01 7.13
C PRO A 51 11.80 -14.43 6.65
N SER A 52 12.37 -13.57 7.50
CA SER A 52 13.80 -13.29 7.49
C SER A 52 14.53 -14.63 7.63
N ASP A 53 15.04 -15.15 6.53
CA ASP A 53 16.00 -16.25 6.53
C ASP A 53 17.26 -15.77 7.27
N LYS A 54 17.70 -16.62 8.19
CA LYS A 54 18.68 -16.35 9.25
C LYS A 54 20.05 -16.90 8.88
#